data_AF-A0A0D6SBJ6-F1
#
_entry.id   AF-A0A0D6SBJ6-F1
#
_cell.length_a   1.000
_cell.length_b   1.000
_cell.length_c   1.000
_cell.angle_alpha   90.00
_cell.angle_beta   90.00
_cell.angle_gamma   90.00
#
_symmetry.space_group_name_H-M   'P 1'
#
loop_
_entity.id
_entity.type
_entity.pdbx_description
1 polymer ?
#
loop_
_entity_poly.entity_id
_entity_poly.type
_entity_poly.pdbx_seq_one_letter_code
_entity_poly.pdbx_strand_id
1 'polypeptide(L)'
;MPDHLHWLVQLERDSLVSLMRRFKSRSAKAVNQHLGTHGRVWQKGYHDRALRKEEDLIGLARYVVANPLRAGLVSRLADYPLWDAIWLKAP
;
A
#
# COMPACT_ATOMS: atom_id res chain seq x y z
N MET A 1 7.26 -1.46 0.46
CA MET A 1 8.32 -2.16 1.20
C MET A 1 8.53 -3.52 0.54
N PRO A 2 9.68 -4.19 0.68
CA PRO A 2 9.94 -5.45 -0.02
C PRO A 2 9.01 -6.60 0.41
N ASP A 3 8.49 -6.56 1.64
CA ASP A 3 7.69 -7.62 2.26
C ASP A 3 6.26 -7.20 2.64
N HIS A 4 5.95 -5.90 2.61
CA HIS A 4 4.63 -5.36 2.93
C HIS A 4 4.32 -4.04 2.20
N LEU A 5 3.10 -3.53 2.39
CA LEU A 5 2.67 -2.22 1.89
C LEU A 5 2.06 -1.37 3.01
N HIS A 6 2.24 -0.07 2.88
CA HIS A 6 1.47 0.94 3.61
C HIS A 6 0.63 1.71 2.60
N TRP A 7 -0.66 1.90 2.90
CA TRP A 7 -1.59 2.50 1.95
C TRP A 7 -2.54 3.45 2.64
N LEU A 8 -2.65 4.66 2.10
CA LEU A 8 -3.66 5.63 2.45
C LEU A 8 -4.76 5.59 1.38
N VAL A 9 -6.00 5.31 1.78
CA VAL A 9 -7.14 5.17 0.88
C VAL A 9 -8.35 5.91 1.39
N GLN A 10 -9.14 6.41 0.46
CA GLN A 10 -10.51 6.86 0.71
C GLN A 10 -11.47 5.85 0.08
N LEU A 11 -12.44 5.39 0.86
CA LEU A 11 -13.49 4.50 0.38
C LEU A 11 -14.69 5.36 -0.05
N GLU A 12 -15.21 5.13 -1.24
CA GLU A 12 -16.40 5.84 -1.73
C GLU A 12 -17.69 5.06 -1.44
N ARG A 13 -17.79 3.83 -1.98
CA ARG A 13 -19.03 3.03 -1.94
C ARG A 13 -18.87 1.66 -1.28
N ASP A 14 -17.65 1.15 -1.22
CA ASP A 14 -17.35 -0.20 -0.75
C ASP A 14 -16.72 -0.20 0.65
N SER A 15 -16.87 -1.31 1.37
CA SER A 15 -16.18 -1.51 2.65
C SER A 15 -14.70 -1.82 2.48
N LEU A 16 -13.91 -1.51 3.51
CA LEU A 16 -12.48 -1.87 3.56
C LEU A 16 -12.26 -3.37 3.36
N VAL A 17 -13.12 -4.20 3.97
CA VAL A 17 -13.09 -5.66 3.83
C VAL A 17 -13.20 -6.07 2.35
N SER A 18 -14.13 -5.48 1.61
CA SER A 18 -14.36 -5.79 0.19
C SER A 18 -13.20 -5.30 -0.69
N LEU A 19 -12.63 -4.14 -0.39
CA LEU A 19 -11.41 -3.65 -1.02
C LEU A 19 -10.25 -4.62 -0.80
N MET A 20 -9.95 -4.96 0.45
CA MET A 20 -8.81 -5.80 0.82
C MET A 20 -8.94 -7.23 0.28
N ARG A 21 -10.15 -7.80 0.28
CA ARG A 21 -10.40 -9.12 -0.32
C ARG A 21 -10.07 -9.13 -1.81
N ARG A 22 -10.55 -8.14 -2.56
CA ARG A 22 -10.30 -8.03 -4.00
C ARG A 22 -8.83 -7.75 -4.29
N PHE A 23 -8.22 -6.80 -3.58
CA PHE A 23 -6.81 -6.46 -3.72
C PHE A 23 -5.92 -7.68 -3.50
N LYS A 24 -6.04 -8.35 -2.35
CA LYS A 24 -5.19 -9.50 -2.01
C LYS A 24 -5.38 -10.68 -2.96
N SER A 25 -6.63 -10.97 -3.35
CA SER A 25 -6.92 -12.07 -4.29
C SER A 25 -6.33 -11.81 -5.68
N ARG A 26 -6.62 -10.63 -6.27
CA ARG A 26 -6.18 -10.30 -7.63
C ARG A 26 -4.67 -10.18 -7.72
N SER A 27 -4.04 -9.48 -6.78
CA SER A 27 -2.59 -9.34 -6.76
C SER A 27 -1.87 -10.66 -6.51
N ALA A 28 -2.34 -11.49 -5.57
CA ALA A 28 -1.73 -12.80 -5.33
C ALA A 28 -1.80 -13.70 -6.57
N LYS A 29 -2.93 -13.68 -7.29
CA LYS A 29 -3.05 -14.41 -8.56
C LYS A 29 -2.06 -13.89 -9.60
N ALA A 30 -1.98 -12.58 -9.80
CA ALA A 30 -1.08 -11.97 -10.78
C ALA A 30 0.41 -12.25 -10.44
N VAL A 31 0.81 -12.10 -9.18
CA VAL A 31 2.18 -12.40 -8.73
C VAL A 31 2.53 -13.87 -8.95
N ASN A 32 1.67 -14.78 -8.52
CA ASN A 32 1.90 -16.22 -8.72
C ASN A 32 1.99 -16.60 -10.20
N GLN A 33 1.12 -16.03 -11.04
CA GLN A 33 1.18 -16.24 -12.50
C GLN A 33 2.49 -15.73 -13.10
N HIS A 34 2.93 -14.53 -12.69
CA HIS A 34 4.17 -13.94 -13.17
C HIS A 34 5.42 -14.74 -12.75
N LEU A 35 5.41 -15.28 -11.53
CA LEU A 35 6.53 -16.05 -10.98
C LEU A 35 6.47 -17.55 -11.30
N GLY A 36 5.39 -18.04 -11.94
CA GLY A 36 5.16 -19.48 -12.14
C GLY A 36 4.95 -20.26 -10.84
N THR A 37 4.61 -19.58 -9.75
CA THR A 37 4.44 -20.17 -8.42
C THR A 37 2.96 -20.38 -8.09
N HIS A 38 2.70 -21.09 -7.00
CA HIS A 38 1.37 -21.21 -6.40
C HIS A 38 1.47 -21.00 -4.89
N GLY A 39 0.35 -20.62 -4.27
CA GLY A 39 0.26 -20.47 -2.82
C GLY A 39 -0.03 -19.04 -2.36
N ARG A 40 0.23 -18.80 -1.07
CA ARG A 40 -0.16 -17.57 -0.37
C ARG A 40 0.92 -16.49 -0.54
N VAL A 41 0.54 -15.36 -1.12
CA VAL A 41 1.40 -14.16 -1.21
C VAL A 41 1.22 -13.25 0.01
N TRP A 42 -0.02 -13.03 0.44
CA TRP A 42 -0.33 -12.11 1.55
C TRP A 42 -0.55 -12.82 2.87
N GLN A 43 -0.08 -12.22 3.97
CA GLN A 43 -0.48 -12.62 5.33
C GLN A 43 -2.00 -12.55 5.52
N LYS A 44 -2.53 -13.37 6.44
CA LYS A 44 -3.95 -13.36 6.84
C LYS A 44 -4.26 -12.04 7.57
N GLY A 45 -5.46 -11.48 7.34
CA GLY A 45 -5.88 -10.23 7.97
C GLY A 45 -5.14 -9.00 7.43
N TYR A 46 -5.37 -7.84 8.00
CA TYR A 46 -4.67 -6.60 7.71
C TYR A 46 -4.79 -5.69 8.94
N HIS A 47 -3.89 -4.72 9.04
CA HIS A 47 -3.98 -3.66 10.05
C HIS A 47 -4.58 -2.43 9.40
N ASP A 48 -5.60 -1.85 10.02
CA ASP A 48 -6.24 -0.63 9.57
C ASP A 48 -6.50 0.35 10.70
N ARG A 49 -6.59 1.63 10.33
CA ARG A 49 -6.98 2.74 11.20
C ARG A 49 -7.83 3.68 10.38
N ALA A 50 -9.08 3.88 10.80
CA ALA A 50 -9.94 4.90 10.22
C ALA A 50 -9.48 6.29 10.66
N LEU A 51 -9.35 7.21 9.70
CA LEU A 51 -8.96 8.59 9.99
C LEU A 51 -10.18 9.42 10.37
N ARG A 52 -10.06 10.17 11.46
CA ARG A 52 -11.04 11.16 11.90
C ARG A 52 -10.77 12.48 11.20
N LYS A 53 -11.79 13.34 11.15
CA LYS A 53 -11.74 14.62 10.42
C LYS A 53 -10.69 15.58 10.98
N GLU A 54 -10.38 15.46 12.26
CA GLU A 54 -9.44 16.32 12.97
C GLU A 54 -7.97 15.86 12.84
N GLU A 55 -7.73 14.68 12.25
CA GLU A 55 -6.37 14.15 12.08
C GLU A 55 -5.66 14.79 10.88
N ASP A 56 -4.35 15.03 11.04
CA ASP A 56 -3.52 15.60 9.99
C ASP A 56 -3.28 14.60 8.85
N LEU A 57 -4.14 14.66 7.83
CA LEU A 57 -4.04 13.86 6.62
C LEU A 57 -2.68 14.02 5.91
N ILE A 58 -2.14 15.25 5.90
CA ILE A 58 -0.86 15.55 5.25
C ILE A 58 0.28 14.89 6.03
N GLY A 59 0.25 14.98 7.37
CA GLY A 59 1.19 14.30 8.25
C GLY A 59 1.21 12.80 8.03
N LEU A 60 0.03 12.18 7.91
CA LEU A 60 -0.05 10.74 7.63
C LEU A 60 0.42 10.37 6.22
N ALA A 61 0.05 11.16 5.21
CA ALA A 61 0.53 10.93 3.84
C ALA A 61 2.06 11.00 3.78
N ARG A 62 2.67 12.02 4.44
CA ARG A 62 4.13 12.13 4.59
C ARG A 62 4.71 10.93 5.30
N TYR A 63 4.07 10.43 6.35
CA TYR A 63 4.50 9.22 7.05
C TYR A 63 4.51 7.99 6.11
N VAL A 64 3.43 7.77 5.35
CA VAL A 64 3.31 6.64 4.42
C VAL A 64 4.44 6.68 3.39
N VAL A 65 4.63 7.84 2.77
CA VAL A 65 5.64 8.09 1.74
C VAL A 65 7.06 7.97 2.31
N ALA A 66 7.31 8.38 3.56
CA ALA A 66 8.63 8.30 4.19
C ALA A 66 9.02 6.89 4.69
N ASN A 67 8.14 5.88 4.60
CA ASN A 67 8.46 4.54 5.11
C ASN A 67 9.71 3.89 4.47
N PRO A 68 9.97 4.00 3.16
CA PRO A 68 11.18 3.46 2.56
C PRO A 68 12.46 4.10 3.13
N LEU A 69 12.44 5.41 3.43
CA LEU A 69 13.54 6.11 4.11
C LEU A 69 13.74 5.58 5.52
N ARG A 70 12.64 5.49 6.30
CA ARG A 70 12.69 5.00 7.69
C ARG A 70 13.17 3.57 7.80
N ALA A 71 12.91 2.75 6.78
CA ALA A 71 13.37 1.38 6.68
C ALA A 71 14.80 1.24 6.15
N GLY A 72 15.47 2.35 5.79
CA GLY A 72 16.82 2.33 5.25
C GLY A 72 16.92 1.74 3.84
N LEU A 73 15.80 1.61 3.11
CA LEU A 73 15.81 1.07 1.74
C LEU A 73 16.41 2.04 0.72
N VAL A 74 16.31 3.35 1.01
CA VAL A 74 16.82 4.43 0.18
C VAL A 74 17.31 5.58 1.06
N SER A 75 18.26 6.36 0.55
CA SER A 75 18.74 7.59 1.22
C SER A 75 17.93 8.83 0.81
N ARG A 76 17.28 8.79 -0.36
CA ARG A 76 16.35 9.82 -0.83
C ARG A 76 15.04 9.16 -1.23
N LEU A 77 13.93 9.83 -0.93
CA LEU A 77 12.60 9.32 -1.26
C LEU A 77 12.43 9.00 -2.75
N ALA A 78 12.96 9.88 -3.61
CA ALA A 78 12.89 9.76 -5.07
C ALA A 78 13.54 8.46 -5.61
N ASP A 79 14.42 7.82 -4.83
CA ASP A 79 15.10 6.60 -5.25
C ASP A 79 14.24 5.35 -5.03
N TYR A 80 13.10 5.48 -4.35
CA TYR A 80 12.15 4.38 -4.19
C TYR A 80 11.08 4.46 -5.29
N PRO A 81 11.06 3.59 -6.30
CA PRO A 81 10.13 3.77 -7.43
C PRO A 81 8.69 3.36 -7.11
N LEU A 82 8.40 2.85 -5.91
CA LEU A 82 7.12 2.24 -5.55
C LEU A 82 6.32 3.05 -4.53
N TRP A 83 6.49 4.37 -4.47
CA TRP A 83 5.62 5.28 -3.70
C TRP A 83 4.67 6.07 -4.62
N ASP A 84 3.79 5.40 -5.36
CA ASP A 84 2.84 6.13 -6.19
C ASP A 84 1.63 6.67 -5.42
N ALA A 85 1.08 7.78 -5.91
CA ALA A 85 -0.18 8.34 -5.45
C ALA A 85 -1.03 8.75 -6.66
N ILE A 86 -2.35 8.54 -6.58
CA ILE A 86 -3.27 8.75 -7.72
C ILE A 86 -3.34 10.21 -8.22
N TRP A 87 -2.89 11.18 -7.41
CA TRP A 87 -2.83 12.59 -7.78
C TRP A 87 -1.49 12.99 -8.41
N LEU A 88 -0.51 12.09 -8.43
CA LEU A 88 0.72 12.27 -9.18
C LEU A 88 0.47 11.71 -10.59
N LYS A 89 0.80 12.50 -11.61
CA LYS A 89 0.92 11.95 -12.96
C LYS A 89 2.08 10.95 -12.92
N ALA A 90 1.90 9.77 -13.51
CA ALA A 90 3.02 8.86 -13.72
C ALA A 90 4.16 9.64 -14.41
N PRO A 91 5.42 9.42 -14.00
CA PRO A 91 6.57 10.09 -14.61
C PRO A 91 6.65 9.86 -16.12
#